data_AF-A0A958KC23-F1
#
_entry.id   AF-A0A958KC23-F1
#
_cell.length_a   1.000
_cell.length_b   1.000
_cell.length_c   1.000
_cell.angle_alpha   90.00
_cell.angle_beta   90.00
_cell.angle_gamma   90.00
#
_symmetry.space_group_name_H-M   'P 1'
#
loop_
_entity.id
_entity.type
_entity.pdbx_description
1 polymer ?
#
loop_
_entity_poly.entity_id
_entity_poly.type
_entity_poly.pdbx_seq_one_letter_code
_entity_poly.pdbx_strand_id
1 'polypeptide(L)'
;MQRRSKLASGFTSFRIFDSVGDGIEGLAIDRYDRVLICQVLSQFRQELEVELSLDLETLAKLTNTETIYLRIRNPSAEKLSSQVIECIFGSPKASFTISESDLAFLIKPEEHLNAGLFLDTRNIRSRLRNISLGKRVLNTFCFSGTLGVAAAVGGASEVVQLDSSKSALNWARENYHLNAENIKANIRYIPDHVPRFLEKEIRRIQNGRPSFDIVVLDPPAFGRA
;
A
#
# COMPACT_ATOMS: atom_id res chain seq x y z
N MET A 1 0.88 21.99 -6.03
CA MET A 1 2.25 21.45 -5.85
C MET A 1 3.05 22.09 -4.71
N GLN A 2 2.98 23.41 -4.45
CA GLN A 2 3.83 24.08 -3.42
C GLN A 2 3.79 23.42 -2.03
N ARG A 3 2.61 23.02 -1.52
CA ARG A 3 2.44 22.33 -0.23
C ARG A 3 3.19 20.99 -0.11
N ARG A 4 3.50 20.35 -1.24
CA ARG A 4 4.18 19.03 -1.30
C ARG A 4 5.63 19.12 -1.78
N SER A 5 6.20 20.33 -1.93
CA SER A 5 7.56 20.54 -2.43
C SER A 5 8.63 19.71 -1.71
N LYS A 6 8.58 19.63 -0.38
CA LYS A 6 9.51 18.81 0.43
C LYS A 6 9.40 17.31 0.17
N LEU A 7 8.22 16.81 -0.17
CA LEU A 7 8.04 15.40 -0.54
C LEU A 7 8.53 15.17 -1.97
N ALA A 8 8.18 16.07 -2.88
CA ALA A 8 8.55 15.99 -4.29
C ALA A 8 10.08 16.08 -4.51
N SER A 9 10.84 16.65 -3.58
CA SER A 9 12.31 16.68 -3.64
C SER A 9 12.99 15.35 -3.31
N GLY A 10 12.29 14.41 -2.67
CA GLY A 10 12.88 13.14 -2.21
C GLY A 10 12.11 11.88 -2.63
N PHE A 11 10.87 12.02 -3.09
CA PHE A 11 10.01 10.89 -3.42
C PHE A 11 9.24 11.15 -4.72
N THR A 12 9.09 10.11 -5.54
CA THR A 12 8.28 10.15 -6.75
C THR A 12 6.84 9.68 -6.50
N SER A 13 6.56 9.11 -5.33
CA SER A 13 5.23 8.63 -4.95
C SER A 13 4.76 9.27 -3.64
N PHE A 14 3.64 9.99 -3.67
CA PHE A 14 3.08 10.70 -2.51
C PHE A 14 1.66 11.21 -2.82
N ARG A 15 0.90 11.52 -1.77
CA ARG A 15 -0.40 12.19 -1.91
C ARG A 15 -0.21 13.64 -2.31
N ILE A 16 -0.73 14.01 -3.48
CA ILE A 16 -0.72 15.39 -3.99
C ILE A 16 -1.86 16.19 -3.36
N PHE A 17 -3.02 15.55 -3.20
CA PHE A 17 -4.26 16.18 -2.74
C PHE A 17 -5.00 15.27 -1.75
N ASP A 18 -5.43 15.81 -0.62
CA ASP A 18 -5.99 15.10 0.53
C ASP A 18 -7.31 15.70 1.02
N SER A 19 -8.34 15.61 0.18
CA SER A 19 -9.73 15.93 0.49
C SER A 19 -9.89 17.32 1.15
N VAL A 20 -10.68 17.41 2.23
CA VAL A 20 -10.89 18.60 3.05
C VAL A 20 -9.57 19.25 3.50
N GLY A 21 -8.52 18.46 3.74
CA GLY A 21 -7.19 18.97 4.10
C GLY A 21 -6.55 19.86 3.03
N ASP A 22 -7.01 19.75 1.79
CA ASP A 22 -6.64 20.56 0.64
C ASP A 22 -7.78 21.35 0.00
N GLY A 23 -8.97 21.34 0.63
CA GLY A 23 -10.07 22.24 0.31
C GLY A 23 -11.15 21.69 -0.63
N ILE A 24 -11.04 20.44 -1.10
CA ILE A 24 -12.09 19.79 -1.91
C ILE A 24 -12.48 18.50 -1.23
N GLU A 25 -13.63 18.48 -0.57
CA GLU A 25 -14.12 17.28 0.09
C GLU A 25 -14.38 16.15 -0.90
N GLY A 26 -13.94 14.94 -0.56
CA GLY A 26 -14.21 13.75 -1.36
C GLY A 26 -13.21 13.48 -2.48
N LEU A 27 -12.24 14.36 -2.73
CA LEU A 27 -11.16 14.16 -3.69
C LEU A 27 -9.85 13.81 -3.00
N ALA A 28 -9.22 12.70 -3.37
CA ALA A 28 -7.81 12.45 -3.03
C ALA A 28 -7.03 12.10 -4.31
N ILE A 29 -5.81 12.62 -4.44
CA ILE A 29 -4.95 12.33 -5.60
C ILE A 29 -3.63 11.77 -5.08
N ASP A 30 -3.42 10.48 -5.33
CA ASP A 30 -2.18 9.79 -5.02
C ASP A 30 -1.33 9.66 -6.27
N ARG A 31 -0.06 10.06 -6.15
CA ARG A 31 0.96 9.86 -7.18
C ARG A 31 1.75 8.60 -6.89
N TYR A 32 1.88 7.76 -7.89
CA TYR A 32 2.76 6.59 -7.93
C TYR A 32 3.69 6.74 -9.13
N ASP A 33 4.85 7.37 -8.90
CA ASP A 33 5.80 7.75 -9.93
C ASP A 33 5.17 8.60 -11.06
N ARG A 34 4.98 8.03 -12.26
CA ARG A 34 4.36 8.70 -13.42
C ARG A 34 2.88 8.38 -13.58
N VAL A 35 2.25 7.79 -12.58
CA VAL A 35 0.82 7.45 -12.58
C VAL A 35 0.11 8.22 -11.47
N LEU A 36 -1.06 8.78 -11.77
CA LEU A 36 -1.97 9.33 -10.76
C LEU A 36 -3.16 8.40 -10.56
N ILE A 37 -3.57 8.25 -9.31
CA ILE A 37 -4.85 7.64 -8.94
C ILE A 37 -5.66 8.72 -8.23
N CYS A 38 -6.65 9.25 -8.93
CA CYS A 38 -7.64 10.20 -8.44
C CYS A 38 -8.79 9.41 -7.81
N GLN A 39 -8.88 9.41 -6.49
CA GLN A 39 -9.97 8.82 -5.73
C GLN A 39 -11.06 9.86 -5.49
N VAL A 40 -12.28 9.52 -5.88
CA VAL A 40 -13.48 10.33 -5.66
C VAL A 40 -14.46 9.53 -4.81
N LEU A 41 -14.94 10.09 -3.69
CA LEU A 41 -15.99 9.46 -2.92
C LEU A 41 -17.30 9.42 -3.74
N SER A 42 -18.00 8.29 -3.69
CA SER A 42 -19.18 8.05 -4.53
C SER A 42 -20.27 9.11 -4.40
N GLN A 43 -20.40 9.75 -3.23
CA GLN A 43 -21.36 10.83 -2.98
C GLN A 43 -21.06 12.13 -3.74
N PHE A 44 -19.79 12.37 -4.12
CA PHE A 44 -19.36 13.56 -4.86
C PHE A 44 -19.04 13.23 -6.34
N ARG A 45 -19.38 12.03 -6.80
CA ARG A 45 -19.01 11.55 -8.13
C ARG A 45 -19.44 12.50 -9.25
N GLN A 46 -20.70 12.92 -9.26
CA GLN A 46 -21.26 13.73 -10.35
C GLN A 46 -20.54 15.07 -10.52
N GLU A 47 -20.14 15.70 -9.42
CA GLU A 47 -19.45 16.99 -9.41
C GLU A 47 -17.97 16.82 -9.79
N LEU A 48 -17.26 15.96 -9.06
CA LEU A 48 -15.80 15.87 -9.16
C LEU A 48 -15.30 15.12 -10.40
N GLU A 49 -16.09 14.21 -10.96
CA GLU A 49 -15.75 13.52 -12.22
C GLU A 49 -15.71 14.50 -13.39
N VAL A 50 -16.63 15.47 -13.43
CA VAL A 50 -16.63 16.54 -14.42
C VAL A 50 -15.42 17.44 -14.21
N GLU A 51 -15.20 17.93 -12.99
CA GLU A 51 -14.08 18.83 -12.69
C GLU A 51 -12.71 18.22 -13.04
N LEU A 52 -12.47 16.96 -12.68
CA LEU A 52 -11.23 16.26 -13.02
C LEU A 52 -11.03 16.12 -14.53
N SER A 53 -12.12 15.94 -15.27
CA SER A 53 -12.08 15.72 -16.72
C SER A 53 -11.88 17.00 -17.53
N LEU A 54 -12.08 18.18 -16.93
CA LEU A 54 -12.00 19.46 -17.64
C LEU A 54 -10.59 19.78 -18.18
N ASP A 55 -9.52 19.35 -17.50
CA ASP A 55 -8.15 19.63 -17.96
C ASP A 55 -7.11 18.58 -17.49
N LEU A 56 -7.30 17.33 -17.94
CA LEU A 56 -6.37 16.24 -17.66
C LEU A 56 -4.98 16.46 -18.27
N GLU A 57 -4.89 17.19 -19.39
CA GLU A 57 -3.61 17.53 -20.00
C GLU A 57 -2.77 18.44 -19.11
N THR A 58 -3.36 19.51 -18.57
CA THR A 58 -2.66 20.40 -17.65
C THR A 58 -2.27 19.66 -16.38
N LEU A 59 -3.17 18.84 -15.83
CA LEU A 59 -2.83 18.00 -14.67
C LEU A 59 -1.61 17.13 -14.98
N ALA A 60 -1.63 16.39 -16.10
CA ALA A 60 -0.54 15.51 -16.52
C ALA A 60 0.78 16.27 -16.73
N LYS A 61 0.74 17.44 -17.36
CA LYS A 61 1.92 18.30 -17.58
C LYS A 61 2.49 18.82 -16.25
N LEU A 62 1.63 19.31 -15.36
CA LEU A 62 2.04 19.85 -14.05
C LEU A 62 2.63 18.79 -13.12
N THR A 63 2.18 17.55 -13.23
CA THR A 63 2.66 16.45 -12.38
C THR A 63 3.71 15.57 -13.06
N ASN A 64 4.01 15.79 -14.35
CA ASN A 64 4.84 14.90 -15.17
C ASN A 64 4.34 13.45 -15.10
N THR A 65 3.07 13.27 -15.45
CA THR A 65 2.32 12.01 -15.40
C THR A 65 2.01 11.50 -16.80
N GLU A 66 2.06 10.18 -16.96
CA GLU A 66 1.77 9.47 -18.22
C GLU A 66 0.39 8.81 -18.21
N THR A 67 -0.11 8.42 -17.03
CA THR A 67 -1.41 7.73 -16.89
C THR A 67 -2.19 8.31 -15.71
N ILE A 68 -3.49 8.58 -15.88
CA ILE A 68 -4.38 9.00 -14.80
C ILE A 68 -5.53 8.01 -14.68
N TYR A 69 -5.72 7.49 -13.48
CA TYR A 69 -6.84 6.65 -13.10
C TYR A 69 -7.86 7.43 -12.28
N LEU A 70 -9.13 7.33 -12.63
CA LEU A 70 -10.25 7.69 -11.76
C LEU A 70 -10.70 6.46 -10.99
N ARG A 71 -10.81 6.59 -9.67
CA ARG A 71 -11.33 5.53 -8.80
C ARG A 71 -12.49 6.08 -7.97
N ILE A 72 -13.69 5.55 -8.21
CA ILE A 72 -14.86 5.87 -7.40
C ILE A 72 -14.86 4.97 -6.16
N ARG A 73 -14.73 5.59 -4.98
CA ARG A 73 -14.70 4.92 -3.70
C ARG A 73 -16.03 5.09 -2.99
N ASN A 74 -16.75 4.00 -2.82
CA ASN A 74 -17.85 3.94 -1.86
C ASN A 74 -17.28 3.54 -0.49
N PRO A 75 -17.39 4.35 0.57
CA PRO A 75 -16.87 4.01 1.89
C PRO A 75 -17.41 2.69 2.45
N SER A 76 -18.63 2.31 2.05
CA SER A 76 -19.29 1.07 2.46
C SER A 76 -19.00 -0.12 1.53
N ALA A 77 -18.19 0.07 0.47
CA ALA A 77 -17.84 -0.99 -0.46
C ALA A 77 -16.88 -2.00 0.19
N GLU A 78 -17.31 -3.26 0.23
CA GLU A 78 -16.49 -4.38 0.72
C GLU A 78 -15.88 -5.22 -0.42
N LYS A 79 -16.32 -5.01 -1.67
CA LYS A 79 -15.90 -5.80 -2.84
C LYS A 79 -15.40 -4.91 -3.96
N LEU A 80 -14.39 -5.36 -4.70
CA LEU A 80 -13.86 -4.62 -5.86
C LEU A 80 -14.94 -4.34 -6.91
N SER A 81 -15.89 -5.28 -7.11
CA SER A 81 -17.02 -5.12 -8.02
C SER A 81 -17.95 -3.93 -7.68
N SER A 82 -17.78 -3.33 -6.50
CA SER A 82 -18.51 -2.13 -6.09
C SER A 82 -17.70 -0.83 -6.23
N GLN A 83 -16.51 -0.92 -6.84
CA GLN A 83 -15.70 0.23 -7.22
C GLN A 83 -15.62 0.34 -8.75
N VAL A 84 -15.62 1.58 -9.23
CA VAL A 84 -15.31 1.90 -10.62
C VAL A 84 -13.86 2.37 -10.64
N ILE A 85 -13.05 1.76 -11.50
CA ILE A 85 -11.68 2.19 -11.76
C ILE A 85 -11.55 2.32 -13.27
N GLU A 86 -11.15 3.50 -13.74
CA GLU A 86 -11.07 3.82 -15.16
C GLU A 86 -9.79 4.58 -15.45
N CYS A 87 -9.10 4.23 -16.54
CA CYS A 87 -8.00 5.03 -17.07
C CYS A 87 -8.58 6.19 -17.89
N ILE A 88 -8.52 7.40 -17.35
CA ILE A 88 -9.12 8.60 -17.97
C ILE A 88 -8.11 9.43 -18.77
N PHE A 89 -6.81 9.14 -18.66
CA PHE A 89 -5.75 9.79 -19.44
C PHE A 89 -4.59 8.84 -19.71
N GLY A 90 -4.05 8.90 -20.93
CA GLY A 90 -2.91 8.07 -21.34
C GLY A 90 -3.31 6.63 -21.64
N SER A 91 -2.43 5.68 -21.33
CA SER A 91 -2.70 4.24 -21.53
C SER A 91 -2.71 3.48 -20.21
N PRO A 92 -3.64 2.53 -20.03
CA PRO A 92 -3.72 1.74 -18.81
C PRO A 92 -2.48 0.85 -18.65
N LYS A 93 -2.07 0.65 -17.39
CA LYS A 93 -0.97 -0.22 -16.99
C LYS A 93 -1.52 -1.29 -16.05
N ALA A 94 -1.41 -2.56 -16.44
CA ALA A 94 -1.82 -3.67 -15.58
C ALA A 94 -1.10 -3.66 -14.23
N SER A 95 0.21 -3.42 -14.26
CA SER A 95 1.02 -3.16 -13.08
C SER A 95 2.29 -2.38 -13.43
N PHE A 96 2.94 -1.80 -12.43
CA PHE A 96 4.25 -1.16 -12.56
C PHE A 96 4.97 -1.11 -11.22
N THR A 97 6.30 -1.03 -11.24
CA THR A 97 7.12 -0.91 -10.03
C THR A 97 7.41 0.55 -9.74
N ILE A 98 7.34 0.92 -8.46
CA ILE A 98 7.84 2.20 -7.96
C ILE A 98 9.01 1.98 -7.00
N SER A 99 9.82 3.00 -6.82
CA SER A 99 10.87 3.04 -5.80
C SER A 99 10.49 3.98 -4.67
N GLU A 100 10.71 3.55 -3.43
CA GLU A 100 10.65 4.38 -2.23
C GLU A 100 11.97 4.22 -1.47
N SER A 101 12.89 5.18 -1.66
CA SER A 101 14.30 5.02 -1.28
C SER A 101 14.90 3.79 -1.98
N ASP A 102 15.52 2.87 -1.26
CA ASP A 102 16.05 1.58 -1.74
C ASP A 102 15.04 0.43 -1.65
N LEU A 103 13.75 0.72 -1.42
CA LEU A 103 12.67 -0.27 -1.51
C LEU A 103 11.99 -0.18 -2.88
N ALA A 104 11.64 -1.33 -3.44
CA ALA A 104 10.83 -1.43 -4.64
C ALA A 104 9.46 -2.06 -4.34
N PHE A 105 8.38 -1.49 -4.91
CA PHE A 105 7.02 -1.99 -4.71
C PHE A 105 6.23 -2.06 -6.01
N LEU A 106 5.52 -3.17 -6.20
CA LEU A 106 4.60 -3.41 -7.29
C LEU A 106 3.24 -2.75 -7.02
N ILE A 107 2.82 -1.90 -7.94
CA ILE A 107 1.54 -1.21 -7.94
C ILE A 107 0.63 -1.86 -8.98
N LYS A 108 -0.63 -2.13 -8.59
CA LYS A 108 -1.67 -2.71 -9.44
C LYS A 108 -2.92 -1.84 -9.35
N PRO A 109 -3.11 -0.87 -10.27
CA PRO A 109 -4.16 0.14 -10.16
C PRO A 109 -5.57 -0.41 -10.22
N GLU A 110 -5.79 -1.57 -10.84
CA GLU A 110 -7.15 -2.09 -11.13
C GLU A 110 -7.47 -3.40 -10.39
N GLU A 111 -6.47 -4.20 -9.98
CA GLU A 111 -6.71 -5.56 -9.46
C GLU A 111 -7.32 -5.64 -8.05
N HIS A 112 -7.24 -4.55 -7.27
CA HIS A 112 -7.63 -4.54 -5.86
C HIS A 112 -8.22 -3.20 -5.41
N LEU A 113 -8.93 -3.23 -4.27
CA LEU A 113 -9.52 -2.04 -3.61
C LEU A 113 -8.48 -0.97 -3.27
N ASN A 114 -7.20 -1.34 -3.20
CA ASN A 114 -6.05 -0.46 -2.96
C ASN A 114 -4.97 -0.78 -3.99
N ALA A 115 -4.16 0.23 -4.34
CA ALA A 115 -3.18 0.13 -5.43
C ALA A 115 -1.94 -0.71 -5.09
N GLY A 116 -1.78 -1.15 -3.84
CA GLY A 116 -0.68 -2.01 -3.39
C GLY A 116 0.28 -1.38 -2.40
N LEU A 117 0.30 -0.05 -2.29
CA LEU A 117 1.16 0.66 -1.35
C LEU A 117 0.37 1.76 -0.66
N PHE A 118 0.27 1.69 0.66
CA PHE A 118 -0.31 2.76 1.47
C PHE A 118 0.77 3.84 1.70
N LEU A 119 0.57 5.02 1.12
CA LEU A 119 1.58 6.10 1.12
C LEU A 119 1.77 6.75 2.50
N ASP A 120 0.73 6.73 3.33
CA ASP A 120 0.72 7.18 4.73
C ASP A 120 1.61 6.32 5.65
N THR A 121 1.78 5.03 5.34
CA THR A 121 2.63 4.12 6.13
C THR A 121 4.14 4.21 5.82
N ARG A 122 4.57 5.21 5.02
CA ARG A 122 5.99 5.45 4.69
C ARG A 122 6.89 5.55 5.91
N ASN A 123 6.49 6.34 6.91
CA ASN A 123 7.29 6.53 8.12
C ASN A 123 7.40 5.24 8.94
N ILE A 124 6.38 4.37 8.88
CA ILE A 124 6.39 3.05 9.53
C ILE A 124 7.37 2.12 8.80
N ARG A 125 7.35 2.10 7.46
CA ARG A 125 8.35 1.35 6.67
C ARG A 125 9.78 1.79 6.99
N SER A 126 10.04 3.10 7.00
CA SER A 126 11.35 3.65 7.38
C SER A 126 11.76 3.24 8.80
N ARG A 127 10.85 3.32 9.76
CA ARG A 127 11.11 2.88 11.14
C ARG A 127 11.43 1.39 11.22
N LEU A 128 10.63 0.53 10.60
CA LEU A 128 10.85 -0.92 10.58
C LEU A 128 12.24 -1.26 10.05
N ARG A 129 12.64 -0.64 8.94
CA ARG A 129 14.00 -0.81 8.40
C ARG A 129 15.09 -0.54 9.42
N ASN A 130 14.94 0.52 10.22
CA ASN A 130 15.96 0.92 11.18
C ASN A 130 16.00 0.07 12.46
N ILE A 131 14.89 -0.60 12.80
CA ILE A 131 14.78 -1.32 14.08
C ILE A 131 14.77 -2.84 13.95
N SER A 132 14.79 -3.39 12.73
CA SER A 132 14.57 -4.82 12.47
C SER A 132 15.84 -5.68 12.47
N LEU A 133 17.05 -5.11 12.51
CA LEU A 133 18.29 -5.89 12.43
C LEU A 133 18.33 -7.05 13.44
N GLY A 134 18.50 -8.28 12.93
CA GLY A 134 18.57 -9.53 13.71
C GLY A 134 17.26 -10.02 14.32
N LYS A 135 16.16 -9.26 14.19
CA LYS A 135 14.89 -9.52 14.88
C LYS A 135 13.94 -10.42 14.10
N ARG A 136 13.09 -11.14 14.84
CA ARG A 136 11.94 -11.88 14.33
C ARG A 136 10.73 -10.96 14.29
N VAL A 137 10.17 -10.76 13.10
CA VAL A 137 9.07 -9.82 12.86
C VAL A 137 7.82 -10.57 12.43
N LEU A 138 6.69 -10.28 13.09
CA LEU A 138 5.36 -10.72 12.67
C LEU A 138 4.61 -9.53 12.06
N ASN A 139 4.34 -9.58 10.76
CA ASN A 139 3.52 -8.61 10.06
C ASN A 139 2.10 -9.17 9.85
N THR A 140 1.15 -8.72 10.67
CA THR A 140 -0.25 -9.14 10.57
C THR A 140 -1.03 -8.25 9.61
N PHE A 141 -2.11 -8.79 9.02
CA PHE A 141 -2.91 -8.10 8.01
C PHE A 141 -2.02 -7.56 6.88
N CYS A 142 -1.06 -8.38 6.45
CA CYS A 142 0.10 -7.86 5.74
C CYS A 142 -0.24 -7.27 4.36
N PHE A 143 -1.40 -7.59 3.80
CA PHE A 143 -1.81 -7.20 2.47
C PHE A 143 -0.70 -7.54 1.45
N SER A 144 -0.23 -6.57 0.67
CA SER A 144 0.87 -6.69 -0.30
C SER A 144 2.27 -6.77 0.35
N GLY A 145 2.35 -6.89 1.68
CA GLY A 145 3.57 -7.22 2.43
C GLY A 145 4.57 -6.09 2.62
N THR A 146 4.23 -4.84 2.26
CA THR A 146 5.20 -3.72 2.16
C THR A 146 5.91 -3.41 3.48
N LEU A 147 5.23 -3.50 4.63
CA LEU A 147 5.83 -3.35 5.96
C LEU A 147 6.82 -4.48 6.29
N GLY A 148 6.47 -5.72 5.96
CA GLY A 148 7.36 -6.87 6.14
C GLY A 148 8.57 -6.85 5.21
N VAL A 149 8.43 -6.36 3.97
CA VAL A 149 9.56 -6.12 3.06
C VAL A 149 10.52 -5.09 3.65
N ALA A 150 9.99 -3.98 4.20
CA ALA A 150 10.80 -2.98 4.88
C ALA A 150 11.57 -3.59 6.07
N ALA A 151 10.90 -4.37 6.92
CA ALA A 151 11.58 -5.08 8.00
C ALA A 151 12.68 -6.04 7.52
N ALA A 152 12.41 -6.75 6.42
CA ALA A 152 13.35 -7.72 5.85
C ALA A 152 14.61 -7.05 5.27
N VAL A 153 14.45 -5.96 4.51
CA VAL A 153 15.55 -5.13 4.01
C VAL A 153 16.31 -4.46 5.17
N GLY A 154 15.62 -4.17 6.28
CA GLY A 154 16.23 -3.72 7.55
C GLY A 154 17.08 -4.76 8.28
N GLY A 155 17.24 -5.96 7.72
CA GLY A 155 18.10 -7.01 8.27
C GLY A 155 17.42 -7.89 9.32
N ALA A 156 16.09 -8.01 9.31
CA ALA A 156 15.39 -9.02 10.12
C ALA A 156 15.98 -10.43 9.93
N SER A 157 15.94 -11.25 10.98
CA SER A 157 16.34 -12.66 10.90
C SER A 157 15.20 -13.54 10.37
N GLU A 158 13.96 -13.21 10.73
CA GLU A 158 12.74 -13.84 10.23
C GLU A 158 11.66 -12.77 10.03
N VAL A 159 10.90 -12.86 8.95
CA VAL A 159 9.66 -12.09 8.76
C VAL A 159 8.51 -13.04 8.43
N VAL A 160 7.47 -13.01 9.24
CA VAL A 160 6.22 -13.74 9.01
C VAL A 160 5.17 -12.76 8.47
N GLN A 161 4.79 -12.94 7.22
CA GLN A 161 3.69 -12.25 6.56
C GLN A 161 2.41 -13.05 6.77
N LEU A 162 1.43 -12.48 7.48
CA LEU A 162 0.18 -13.13 7.85
C LEU A 162 -1.01 -12.36 7.30
N ASP A 163 -1.82 -13.02 6.48
CA ASP A 163 -3.06 -12.48 5.92
C ASP A 163 -4.04 -13.61 5.63
N SER A 164 -5.35 -13.37 5.67
CA SER A 164 -6.34 -14.39 5.29
C SER A 164 -6.44 -14.54 3.76
N SER A 165 -6.04 -13.52 3.01
CA SER A 165 -6.10 -13.48 1.55
C SER A 165 -4.85 -14.09 0.91
N LYS A 166 -5.03 -15.23 0.22
CA LYS A 166 -3.96 -15.85 -0.57
C LYS A 166 -3.47 -14.95 -1.71
N SER A 167 -4.35 -14.16 -2.33
CA SER A 167 -3.96 -13.24 -3.40
C SER A 167 -3.09 -12.11 -2.87
N ALA A 168 -3.41 -11.57 -1.69
CA ALA A 168 -2.56 -10.59 -1.02
C ALA A 168 -1.17 -11.17 -0.68
N LEU A 169 -1.11 -12.40 -0.17
CA LEU A 169 0.17 -13.08 0.09
C LEU A 169 0.96 -13.36 -1.19
N ASN A 170 0.31 -13.61 -2.32
CA ASN A 170 1.01 -13.72 -3.60
C ASN A 170 1.61 -12.38 -4.01
N TRP A 171 0.88 -11.28 -3.84
CA TRP A 171 1.41 -9.93 -4.07
C TRP A 171 2.57 -9.59 -3.11
N ALA A 172 2.50 -10.03 -1.86
CA ALA A 172 3.60 -9.92 -0.91
C ALA A 172 4.86 -10.67 -1.38
N ARG A 173 4.71 -11.83 -2.03
CA ARG A 173 5.84 -12.55 -2.64
C ARG A 173 6.42 -11.80 -3.84
N GLU A 174 5.59 -11.20 -4.67
CA GLU A 174 6.06 -10.35 -5.79
C GLU A 174 6.87 -9.17 -5.25
N ASN A 175 6.37 -8.48 -4.23
CA ASN A 175 7.11 -7.37 -3.58
C ASN A 175 8.41 -7.84 -2.92
N TYR A 176 8.42 -9.02 -2.29
CA TYR A 176 9.67 -9.60 -1.78
C TYR A 176 10.67 -9.83 -2.91
N HIS A 177 10.23 -10.40 -4.04
CA HIS A 177 11.11 -10.72 -5.16
C HIS A 177 11.81 -9.48 -5.74
N LEU A 178 11.09 -8.34 -5.80
CA LEU A 178 11.66 -7.05 -6.22
C LEU A 178 12.79 -6.54 -5.31
N ASN A 179 12.92 -7.06 -4.10
CA ASN A 179 13.92 -6.62 -3.11
C ASN A 179 14.87 -7.77 -2.68
N ALA A 180 14.80 -8.93 -3.34
CA ALA A 180 15.41 -10.17 -2.85
C ALA A 180 16.94 -10.07 -2.67
N GLU A 181 17.62 -9.28 -3.51
CA GLU A 181 19.07 -9.08 -3.41
C GLU A 181 19.50 -8.41 -2.10
N ASN A 182 18.62 -7.62 -1.49
CA ASN A 182 18.87 -6.90 -0.24
C ASN A 182 18.33 -7.63 0.99
N ILE A 183 17.72 -8.82 0.82
CA ILE A 183 17.07 -9.54 1.91
C ILE A 183 17.78 -10.85 2.20
N LYS A 184 18.20 -11.00 3.46
CA LYS A 184 18.76 -12.25 4.02
C LYS A 184 17.83 -12.95 5.01
N ALA A 185 16.72 -12.31 5.35
CA ALA A 185 15.74 -12.81 6.31
C ALA A 185 15.06 -14.08 5.81
N ASN A 186 14.74 -15.01 6.71
CA ASN A 186 13.81 -16.10 6.39
C ASN A 186 12.38 -15.54 6.31
N ILE A 187 11.73 -15.63 5.15
CA ILE A 187 10.37 -15.13 4.95
C ILE A 187 9.36 -16.26 4.92
N ARG A 188 8.28 -16.10 5.70
CA ARG A 188 7.16 -17.03 5.73
C ARG A 188 5.86 -16.32 5.39
N TYR A 189 5.01 -16.98 4.62
CA TYR A 189 3.70 -16.48 4.21
C TYR A 189 2.64 -17.42 4.76
N ILE A 190 1.76 -16.91 5.63
CA ILE A 190 0.79 -17.72 6.36
C ILE A 190 -0.63 -17.26 5.98
N PRO A 191 -1.39 -18.10 5.23
CA PRO A 191 -2.79 -17.83 4.91
C PRO A 191 -3.69 -18.23 6.09
N ASP A 192 -3.82 -17.38 7.11
CA ASP A 192 -4.63 -17.64 8.30
C ASP A 192 -5.30 -16.36 8.83
N HIS A 193 -6.42 -16.51 9.54
CA HIS A 193 -7.06 -15.41 10.25
C HIS A 193 -6.18 -14.98 11.43
N VAL A 194 -5.93 -13.67 11.55
CA VAL A 194 -4.98 -13.14 12.54
C VAL A 194 -5.32 -13.56 13.98
N PRO A 195 -6.56 -13.44 14.50
CA PRO A 195 -6.87 -13.86 15.86
C PRO A 195 -6.57 -15.34 16.11
N ARG A 196 -6.99 -16.21 15.19
CA ARG A 196 -6.77 -17.67 15.26
C ARG A 196 -5.29 -18.03 15.22
N PHE A 197 -4.51 -17.34 14.38
CA PHE A 197 -3.06 -17.53 14.34
C PHE A 197 -2.42 -17.11 15.67
N LEU A 198 -2.77 -15.93 16.19
CA LEU A 198 -2.21 -15.41 17.44
C LEU A 198 -2.51 -16.34 18.63
N GLU A 199 -3.74 -16.87 18.75
CA GLU A 199 -4.08 -17.85 19.80
C GLU A 199 -3.19 -19.10 19.76
N LYS A 200 -2.99 -19.67 18.56
CA LYS A 200 -2.10 -20.83 18.38
C LYS A 200 -0.65 -20.48 18.68
N GLU A 201 -0.22 -19.30 18.28
CA GLU A 201 1.16 -18.86 18.44
C GLU A 201 1.50 -18.56 19.89
N ILE A 202 0.56 -17.98 20.66
CA ILE A 202 0.68 -17.81 22.11
C ILE A 202 0.89 -19.17 22.79
N ARG A 203 0.09 -20.19 22.45
CA ARG A 203 0.27 -21.56 23.01
C ARG A 203 1.62 -22.15 22.65
N ARG A 204 2.10 -21.93 21.41
CA ARG A 204 3.44 -22.40 20.99
C ARG A 204 4.55 -21.69 21.76
N ILE A 205 4.40 -20.40 22.02
CA ILE A 205 5.36 -19.62 22.82
C ILE A 205 5.39 -20.12 24.27
N GLN A 206 4.23 -20.39 24.87
CA GLN A 206 4.12 -21.01 26.19
C GLN A 206 4.78 -22.40 26.25
N ASN A 207 4.82 -23.12 25.12
CA ASN A 207 5.47 -24.42 24.99
C ASN A 207 6.94 -24.33 24.51
N GLY A 208 7.59 -23.17 24.67
CA GLY A 208 9.03 -23.00 24.44
C GLY A 208 9.43 -22.52 23.04
N ARG A 209 8.47 -22.19 22.16
CA ARG A 209 8.80 -21.50 20.90
C ARG A 209 9.25 -20.06 21.21
N PRO A 210 10.32 -19.54 20.57
CA PRO A 210 10.69 -18.15 20.80
C PRO A 210 9.57 -17.18 20.36
N SER A 211 9.45 -16.05 21.06
CA SER A 211 8.53 -14.97 20.69
C SER A 211 9.05 -14.14 19.51
N PHE A 212 8.17 -13.30 18.96
CA PHE A 212 8.58 -12.25 18.01
C PHE A 212 9.11 -11.04 18.76
N ASP A 213 10.10 -10.36 18.21
CA ASP A 213 10.67 -9.13 18.77
C ASP A 213 9.87 -7.90 18.31
N ILE A 214 9.23 -7.98 17.14
CA ILE A 214 8.38 -6.92 16.58
C ILE A 214 7.09 -7.56 16.07
N VAL A 215 5.95 -7.00 16.46
CA VAL A 215 4.64 -7.34 15.91
C VAL A 215 4.02 -6.07 15.32
N VAL A 216 3.64 -6.13 14.05
CA VAL A 216 2.87 -5.08 13.37
C VAL A 216 1.40 -5.48 13.39
N LEU A 217 0.57 -4.65 14.02
CA LEU A 217 -0.88 -4.79 14.09
C LEU A 217 -1.54 -3.66 13.30
N ASP A 218 -1.98 -3.97 12.08
CA ASP A 218 -2.63 -3.02 11.17
C ASP A 218 -3.96 -3.59 10.63
N PRO A 219 -4.96 -3.82 11.51
CA PRO A 219 -6.24 -4.37 11.08
C PRO A 219 -7.00 -3.39 10.17
N PRO A 220 -7.82 -3.89 9.23
CA PRO A 220 -8.74 -3.03 8.49
C PRO A 220 -9.75 -2.38 9.45
N ALA A 221 -10.20 -1.17 9.13
CA ALA A 221 -11.19 -0.43 9.94
C ALA A 221 -12.49 -1.23 10.19
N PHE A 222 -12.88 -2.05 9.22
CA PHE A 222 -13.97 -3.02 9.36
C PHE A 222 -13.42 -4.41 9.01
N GLY A 223 -13.25 -5.26 10.02
CA GLY A 223 -12.90 -6.66 9.86
C GLY A 223 -14.13 -7.53 9.95
N ARG A 224 -14.22 -8.56 9.10
CA ARG A 224 -15.14 -9.67 9.34
C ARG A 224 -14.44 -10.73 10.19
N ALA A 225 -15.12 -11.19 11.23
CA ALA A 225 -14.77 -12.39 11.97
C ALA A 225 -14.81 -13.62 11.05
#